data_AF-A0A847CRP5-F1
#
_entry.id   AF-A0A847CRP5-F1
#
_cell.length_a   1.000
_cell.length_b   1.000
_cell.length_c   1.000
_cell.angle_alpha   90.00
_cell.angle_beta   90.00
_cell.angle_gamma   90.00
#
_symmetry.space_group_name_H-M   'P 1'
#
loop_
_entity.id
_entity.type
_entity.pdbx_description
1 polymer ?
#
loop_
_entity_poly.entity_id
_entity_poly.type
_entity_poly.pdbx_seq_one_letter_code
_entity_poly.pdbx_strand_id
1 'polypeptide(L)'
;MALKKNERILNLLFALMSTKQFLTKEQLRQIIEVYRPLSDEAFERQFERDKEQLRALGVPIETGSHDPWGPADGYRVSRTEIELPDIDLSGPEAAIVALAGQVWQDSSMGDAVTTSLTKLKTIGIDVEAEPLRVLTPLVKVADDSFEDILNAIQSCRAISFSYSDARGGTSVRKLQAWQLFNWQDRWYVGGLDLDRDEPRVFRLSRFASKPKEFGPPNAYEPPSDVEWKNIATQMFKTGGTHKATLAVSKG
;
A
#
# COMPACT_ATOMS: atom_id res chain seq x y z
N MET A 1 4.75 -14.62 22.26
CA MET A 1 5.05 -13.29 22.83
C MET A 1 5.35 -12.23 21.77
N ALA A 2 6.14 -12.53 20.73
CA ALA A 2 6.47 -11.55 19.67
C ALA A 2 5.26 -11.05 18.85
N LEU A 3 4.33 -11.94 18.49
CA LEU A 3 3.10 -11.58 17.75
C LEU A 3 2.25 -10.53 18.49
N LYS A 4 1.96 -10.74 19.78
CA LYS A 4 1.22 -9.78 20.62
C LYS A 4 1.95 -8.43 20.81
N LYS A 5 3.29 -8.44 20.73
CA LYS A 5 4.10 -7.21 20.79
C LYS A 5 3.97 -6.41 19.49
N ASN A 6 4.12 -7.08 18.35
CA ASN A 6 4.03 -6.43 17.03
C ASN A 6 2.62 -5.87 16.78
N GLU A 7 1.59 -6.64 17.12
CA GLU A 7 0.19 -6.21 17.05
C GLU A 7 -0.06 -4.93 17.85
N ARG A 8 0.51 -4.84 19.06
CA ARG A 8 0.38 -3.67 19.92
C ARG A 8 1.05 -2.42 19.35
N ILE A 9 2.28 -2.55 18.83
CA ILE A 9 3.02 -1.44 18.21
C ILE A 9 2.26 -0.91 16.98
N LEU A 10 1.72 -1.82 16.17
CA LEU A 10 0.91 -1.44 15.02
C LEU A 10 -0.39 -0.78 15.42
N ASN A 11 -1.13 -1.34 16.38
CA ASN A 11 -2.37 -0.74 16.85
C ASN A 11 -2.12 0.68 17.39
N LEU A 12 -0.97 0.91 18.03
CA LEU A 12 -0.54 2.25 18.42
C LEU A 12 -0.29 3.16 17.21
N LEU A 13 0.50 2.70 16.23
CA LEU A 13 0.75 3.45 15.00
C LEU A 13 -0.55 3.81 14.26
N PHE A 14 -1.44 2.84 14.08
CA PHE A 14 -2.74 3.05 13.43
C PHE A 14 -3.59 4.07 14.17
N ALA A 15 -3.68 3.98 15.50
CA ALA A 15 -4.41 4.96 16.29
C ALA A 15 -3.86 6.38 16.06
N LEU A 16 -2.54 6.54 16.13
CA LEU A 16 -1.88 7.85 16.00
C LEU A 16 -1.95 8.45 14.59
N MET A 17 -2.08 7.64 13.54
CA MET A 17 -2.26 8.11 12.15
C MET A 17 -3.73 8.27 11.73
N SER A 18 -4.65 7.58 12.41
CA SER A 18 -6.06 7.54 12.02
C SER A 18 -6.79 8.87 12.21
N THR A 19 -6.18 9.82 12.92
CA THR A 19 -6.81 11.10 13.27
C THR A 19 -5.86 12.26 12.98
N LYS A 20 -6.44 13.41 12.60
CA LYS A 20 -5.72 14.68 12.46
C LYS A 20 -5.50 15.38 13.82
N GLN A 21 -6.12 14.90 14.88
CA GLN A 21 -6.07 15.49 16.21
C GLN A 21 -5.03 14.78 17.08
N PHE A 22 -4.58 15.46 18.13
CA PHE A 22 -3.73 14.83 19.15
C PHE A 22 -4.58 13.92 20.04
N LEU A 23 -4.20 12.65 20.18
CA LEU A 23 -4.86 11.67 21.05
C LEU A 23 -4.20 11.60 22.41
N THR A 24 -4.97 11.71 23.48
CA THR A 24 -4.44 11.57 24.85
C THR A 24 -4.09 10.11 25.17
N LYS A 25 -3.28 9.91 26.21
CA LYS A 25 -2.95 8.57 26.73
C LYS A 25 -4.19 7.77 27.11
N GLU A 26 -5.16 8.40 27.76
CA GLU A 26 -6.42 7.77 28.17
C GLU A 26 -7.22 7.29 26.96
N GLN A 27 -7.29 8.10 25.90
CA GLN A 27 -7.94 7.70 24.64
C GLN A 27 -7.23 6.51 24.02
N LEU A 28 -5.89 6.56 23.89
CA LEU A 28 -5.09 5.46 23.35
C LEU A 28 -5.24 4.17 24.17
N ARG A 29 -5.33 4.28 25.50
CA ARG A 29 -5.59 3.14 26.40
C ARG A 29 -6.96 2.52 26.17
N GLN A 30 -7.98 3.31 25.89
CA GLN A 30 -9.32 2.82 25.56
C GLN A 30 -9.36 2.16 24.17
N ILE A 31 -8.63 2.70 23.21
CA ILE A 31 -8.61 2.21 21.82
C ILE A 31 -7.88 0.86 21.73
N ILE A 32 -6.70 0.78 22.34
CA ILE A 32 -5.79 -0.36 22.21
C ILE A 32 -6.11 -1.38 23.31
N GLU A 33 -6.74 -2.48 22.92
CA GLU A 33 -7.28 -3.49 23.84
C GLU A 33 -6.25 -4.02 24.84
N VAL A 34 -4.99 -4.16 24.40
CA VAL A 34 -3.87 -4.64 25.22
C VAL A 34 -3.52 -3.67 26.36
N TYR A 35 -3.86 -2.39 26.26
CA TYR A 35 -3.57 -1.38 27.29
C TYR A 35 -4.63 -1.31 28.39
N ARG A 36 -5.89 -1.65 28.09
CA ARG A 36 -7.00 -1.54 29.06
C ARG A 36 -6.80 -2.28 30.39
N PRO A 37 -6.33 -3.55 30.41
CA PRO A 37 -6.24 -4.29 31.67
C PRO A 37 -4.98 -3.96 32.50
N LEU A 38 -4.08 -3.11 31.98
CA LEU A 38 -2.86 -2.73 32.70
C LEU A 38 -3.19 -1.77 33.84
N SER A 39 -2.41 -1.80 34.94
CA SER A 39 -2.42 -0.73 35.93
C SER A 39 -1.83 0.56 35.34
N ASP A 40 -2.07 1.71 35.97
CA ASP A 40 -1.62 3.00 35.44
C ASP A 40 -0.09 3.05 35.26
N GLU A 41 0.65 2.58 36.26
CA GLU A 41 2.12 2.52 36.21
C GLU A 41 2.63 1.53 35.14
N ALA A 42 1.93 0.41 34.95
CA ALA A 42 2.30 -0.59 33.94
C ALA A 42 2.01 -0.07 32.53
N PHE A 43 0.87 0.61 32.35
CA PHE A 43 0.49 1.26 31.10
C PHE A 43 1.50 2.34 30.72
N GLU A 44 1.87 3.23 31.63
CA GLU A 44 2.80 4.32 31.36
C GLU A 44 4.17 3.78 30.87
N ARG A 45 4.72 2.79 31.57
CA ARG A 45 5.97 2.13 31.15
C ARG A 45 5.84 1.40 29.82
N GLN A 46 4.68 0.83 29.53
CA GLN A 46 4.43 0.08 28.30
C GLN A 46 4.29 1.03 27.10
N PHE A 47 3.56 2.13 27.29
CA PHE A 47 3.36 3.17 26.31
C PHE A 47 4.67 3.87 25.92
N GLU A 48 5.48 4.28 26.90
CA GLU A 48 6.80 4.88 26.62
C GLU A 48 7.73 3.90 25.87
N ARG A 49 7.68 2.61 26.21
CA ARG A 49 8.44 1.58 25.48
C ARG A 49 7.95 1.38 24.04
N ASP A 50 6.65 1.42 23.80
CA ASP A 50 6.09 1.27 22.46
C ASP A 50 6.35 2.52 21.61
N LYS A 51 6.30 3.72 22.19
CA LYS A 51 6.73 4.96 21.55
C LYS A 51 8.19 4.91 21.11
N GLU A 52 9.09 4.45 22.00
CA GLU A 52 10.51 4.33 21.67
C GLU A 52 10.75 3.34 20.52
N GLN A 53 9.97 2.27 20.47
CA GLN A 53 10.02 1.31 19.36
C GLN A 53 9.54 1.92 18.04
N LEU A 54 8.48 2.71 18.05
CA LEU A 54 8.04 3.45 16.85
C LEU A 54 9.11 4.46 16.40
N ARG A 55 9.73 5.19 17.32
CA ARG A 55 10.83 6.11 16.98
C ARG A 55 12.05 5.40 16.40
N ALA A 56 12.41 4.23 16.92
CA ALA A 56 13.48 3.40 16.37
C ALA A 56 13.17 2.91 14.94
N LEU A 57 11.89 2.83 14.57
CA LEU A 57 11.42 2.53 13.21
C LEU A 57 11.32 3.78 12.31
N GLY A 58 11.74 4.96 12.80
CA GLY A 58 11.70 6.21 12.05
C GLY A 58 10.33 6.89 12.04
N VAL A 59 9.39 6.49 12.89
CA VAL A 59 8.06 7.12 12.98
C VAL A 59 8.15 8.41 13.82
N PRO A 60 7.91 9.60 13.23
CA PRO A 60 7.87 10.86 13.96
C PRO A 60 6.58 10.95 14.79
N ILE A 61 6.70 10.76 16.10
CA ILE A 61 5.60 10.98 17.04
C ILE A 61 5.67 12.42 17.55
N GLU A 62 4.66 13.21 17.19
CA GLU A 62 4.43 14.56 17.67
C GLU A 62 3.71 14.55 19.02
N THR A 63 4.03 15.53 19.85
CA THR A 63 3.33 15.82 21.11
C THR A 63 2.71 17.20 21.05
N GLY A 64 1.42 17.31 21.38
CA GLY A 64 0.68 18.56 21.31
C GLY A 64 -0.65 18.47 22.06
N SER A 65 -1.49 19.48 21.89
CA SER A 65 -2.83 19.52 22.49
C SER A 65 -3.85 20.01 21.47
N HIS A 66 -5.11 19.59 21.64
CA HIS A 66 -6.23 20.17 20.91
C HIS A 66 -6.63 21.55 21.47
N ASP A 67 -6.25 21.84 22.72
CA ASP A 67 -6.44 23.14 23.34
C ASP A 67 -5.12 23.95 23.27
N PRO A 68 -5.07 25.10 22.57
CA PRO A 68 -3.87 25.95 22.51
C PRO A 68 -3.39 26.44 23.88
N TRP A 69 -4.23 26.40 24.91
CA TRP A 69 -3.91 26.78 26.29
C TRP A 69 -3.83 25.59 27.26
N GLY A 70 -4.07 24.37 26.77
CA GLY A 70 -4.00 23.14 27.55
C GLY A 70 -2.59 22.56 27.62
N PRO A 71 -2.34 21.61 28.54
CA PRO A 71 -1.09 20.85 28.54
C PRO A 71 -0.94 20.06 27.23
N ALA A 72 0.29 19.97 26.72
CA ALA A 72 0.63 19.16 25.54
C ALA A 72 0.68 17.66 25.91
N ASP A 73 -0.49 17.07 26.14
CA ASP A 73 -0.70 15.72 26.65
C ASP A 73 -1.18 14.71 25.59
N GLY A 74 -1.34 15.17 24.35
CA GLY A 74 -1.77 14.36 23.23
C GLY A 74 -0.65 14.00 22.26
N TYR A 75 -0.87 12.91 21.53
CA TYR A 75 0.09 12.27 20.63
C TYR A 75 -0.51 12.13 19.24
N ARG A 76 0.30 12.41 18.22
CA ARG A 76 -0.08 12.27 16.82
C ARG A 76 1.10 11.80 16.00
N VAL A 77 0.82 11.20 14.86
CA VAL A 77 1.81 10.93 13.82
C VAL A 77 1.39 11.67 12.54
N SER A 78 2.25 12.53 12.02
CA SER A 78 1.97 13.26 10.79
C SER A 78 2.13 12.37 9.57
N ARG A 79 1.05 12.22 8.82
CA ARG A 79 1.00 11.39 7.62
C ARG A 79 1.99 11.84 6.55
N THR A 80 2.13 13.16 6.35
CA THR A 80 3.03 13.73 5.33
C THR A 80 4.49 13.42 5.61
N GLU A 81 4.86 13.12 6.85
CA GLU A 81 6.24 12.78 7.23
C GLU A 81 6.55 11.27 7.13
N ILE A 82 5.53 10.43 6.95
CA ILE A 82 5.67 8.96 6.84
C ILE A 82 5.30 8.45 5.43
N GLU A 83 4.57 9.24 4.65
CA GLU A 83 4.32 8.91 3.25
C GLU A 83 5.64 8.81 2.51
N LEU A 84 5.93 7.57 2.08
CA LEU A 84 7.04 7.32 1.19
C LEU A 84 6.72 7.99 -0.15
N PRO A 85 7.65 8.77 -0.73
CA PRO A 85 7.50 9.25 -2.10
C PRO A 85 7.40 8.05 -3.05
N ASP A 86 6.94 8.26 -4.28
CA ASP A 86 6.88 7.20 -5.29
C ASP A 86 8.25 6.49 -5.42
N ILE A 87 8.36 5.27 -4.89
CA ILE A 87 9.61 4.49 -4.90
C ILE A 87 9.68 3.69 -6.21
N ASP A 88 10.74 3.90 -6.97
CA ASP A 88 11.09 3.02 -8.08
C ASP A 88 11.88 1.83 -7.54
N LEU A 89 11.23 0.66 -7.50
CA LEU A 89 11.87 -0.58 -7.12
C LEU A 89 12.39 -1.29 -8.38
N SER A 90 13.61 -1.82 -8.31
CA SER A 90 14.08 -2.80 -9.28
C SER A 90 13.37 -4.14 -9.11
N GLY A 91 13.43 -5.03 -10.11
CA GLY A 91 12.81 -6.35 -10.04
C GLY A 91 13.20 -7.15 -8.78
N PRO A 92 14.48 -7.26 -8.41
CA PRO A 92 14.90 -7.93 -7.18
C PRO A 92 14.38 -7.26 -5.90
N GLU A 93 14.38 -5.93 -5.83
CA GLU A 93 13.91 -5.19 -4.64
C GLU A 93 12.40 -5.34 -4.46
N ALA A 94 11.63 -5.29 -5.57
CA ALA A 94 10.20 -5.54 -5.55
C ALA A 94 9.87 -6.95 -5.05
N ALA A 95 10.68 -7.95 -5.41
CA ALA A 95 10.50 -9.32 -4.94
C ALA A 95 10.72 -9.47 -3.44
N ILE A 96 11.74 -8.81 -2.90
CA ILE A 96 12.03 -8.80 -1.46
C ILE A 96 10.89 -8.14 -0.69
N VAL A 97 10.40 -7.00 -1.18
CA VAL A 97 9.26 -6.29 -0.56
C VAL A 97 7.98 -7.13 -0.64
N ALA A 98 7.73 -7.81 -1.77
CA ALA A 98 6.58 -8.68 -1.93
C ALA A 98 6.63 -9.88 -0.97
N LEU A 99 7.77 -10.55 -0.85
CA LEU A 99 7.98 -11.67 0.07
C LEU A 99 7.82 -11.22 1.54
N ALA A 100 8.37 -10.06 1.89
CA ALA A 100 8.17 -9.47 3.22
C ALA A 100 6.69 -9.17 3.50
N GLY A 101 5.96 -8.69 2.49
CA GLY A 101 4.51 -8.48 2.56
C GLY A 101 3.72 -9.78 2.76
N GLN A 102 4.13 -10.88 2.12
CA GLN A 102 3.50 -12.19 2.27
C GLN A 102 3.71 -12.78 3.67
N VAL A 103 4.95 -12.74 4.19
CA VAL A 103 5.27 -13.16 5.57
C VAL A 103 4.46 -12.36 6.59
N TRP A 104 4.26 -11.07 6.32
CA TRP A 104 3.42 -10.21 7.15
C TRP A 104 1.94 -10.62 7.13
N GLN A 105 1.39 -10.95 5.96
CA GLN A 105 0.00 -11.40 5.81
C GLN A 105 -0.26 -12.75 6.49
N ASP A 106 0.63 -13.71 6.30
CA ASP A 106 0.54 -15.05 6.92
C ASP A 106 0.61 -15.01 8.45
N SER A 107 1.16 -13.93 9.02
CA SER A 107 1.29 -13.72 10.47
C SER A 107 0.03 -13.15 11.16
N SER A 108 -1.10 -13.05 10.46
CA SER A 108 -2.43 -12.74 11.02
C SER A 108 -2.55 -11.42 11.80
N MET A 109 -2.06 -10.30 11.23
CA MET A 109 -2.20 -8.97 11.84
C MET A 109 -3.19 -8.03 11.12
N GLY A 110 -3.80 -8.47 9.99
CA GLY A 110 -4.79 -7.69 9.24
C GLY A 110 -6.16 -7.56 9.93
N ASP A 111 -6.59 -8.59 10.67
CA ASP A 111 -7.92 -8.64 11.29
C ASP A 111 -8.03 -7.81 12.58
N ALA A 112 -6.93 -7.71 13.35
CA ALA A 112 -6.85 -6.94 14.59
C ALA A 112 -6.99 -5.42 14.34
N VAL A 113 -6.45 -4.95 13.21
CA VAL A 113 -6.52 -3.55 12.77
C VAL A 113 -7.97 -3.17 12.43
N THR A 114 -8.67 -4.03 11.67
CA THR A 114 -10.07 -3.82 11.26
C THR A 114 -11.03 -3.76 12.46
N THR A 115 -10.79 -4.59 13.48
CA THR A 115 -11.57 -4.62 14.73
C THR A 115 -11.35 -3.36 15.57
N SER A 116 -10.11 -2.87 15.65
CA SER A 116 -9.76 -1.65 16.40
C SER A 116 -10.34 -0.38 15.76
N LEU A 117 -10.37 -0.33 14.42
CA LEU A 117 -10.98 0.76 13.65
C LEU A 117 -12.50 0.84 13.81
N THR A 118 -13.17 -0.31 13.91
CA THR A 118 -14.62 -0.35 14.15
C THR A 118 -14.95 0.20 15.54
N LYS A 119 -14.08 -0.02 16.54
CA LYS A 119 -14.24 0.53 17.90
C LYS A 119 -14.03 2.05 17.95
N LEU A 120 -13.10 2.60 17.14
CA LEU A 120 -12.86 4.05 17.03
C LEU A 120 -14.09 4.83 16.55
N LYS A 121 -14.80 4.30 15.54
CA LYS A 121 -16.05 4.90 15.06
C LYS A 121 -17.16 4.87 16.12
N THR A 122 -17.21 3.81 16.93
CA THR A 122 -18.21 3.65 18.00
C THR A 122 -18.03 4.64 19.15
N ILE A 123 -16.82 5.16 19.39
CA ILE A 123 -16.55 6.18 20.41
C ILE A 123 -16.62 7.63 19.89
N GLY A 124 -17.17 7.83 18.68
CA GLY A 124 -17.42 9.17 18.12
C GLY A 124 -16.18 9.90 17.60
N ILE A 125 -15.06 9.20 17.42
CA ILE A 125 -13.88 9.74 16.74
C ILE A 125 -14.13 9.65 15.22
N ASP A 126 -14.06 10.78 14.53
CA ASP A 126 -14.21 10.83 13.08
C ASP A 126 -12.94 10.24 12.42
N VAL A 127 -13.02 8.96 12.08
CA VAL A 127 -11.95 8.21 11.43
C VAL A 127 -12.07 8.43 9.92
N GLU A 128 -11.17 9.24 9.35
CA GLU A 128 -10.99 9.25 7.90
C GLU A 128 -10.59 7.83 7.47
N ALA A 129 -11.20 7.27 6.42
CA ALA A 129 -10.89 5.91 5.94
C ALA A 129 -9.63 5.87 5.04
N GLU A 130 -9.13 7.03 4.63
CA GLU A 130 -7.93 7.23 3.81
C GLU A 130 -6.54 7.02 4.48
N PRO A 131 -6.32 7.13 5.81
CA PRO A 131 -5.00 6.97 6.44
C PRO A 131 -4.49 5.53 6.43
N LEU A 132 -5.32 4.57 6.01
CA LEU A 132 -4.95 3.15 5.92
C LEU A 132 -4.22 2.79 4.63
N ARG A 133 -4.27 3.63 3.58
CA ARG A 133 -3.51 3.39 2.33
C ARG A 133 -1.99 3.41 2.55
N VAL A 134 -1.51 4.15 3.54
CA VAL A 134 -0.07 4.32 3.84
C VAL A 134 0.55 3.06 4.47
N LEU A 135 -0.25 2.21 5.11
CA LEU A 135 0.21 0.97 5.76
C LEU A 135 -0.49 -0.30 5.26
N THR A 136 -1.38 -0.18 4.27
CA THR A 136 -1.64 -1.35 3.45
C THR A 136 -0.29 -1.62 2.76
N PRO A 137 0.27 -2.85 2.80
CA PRO A 137 1.25 -3.20 1.80
C PRO A 137 0.69 -2.72 0.47
N LEU A 138 1.42 -1.90 -0.30
CA LEU A 138 0.95 -1.38 -1.61
C LEU A 138 0.54 -2.51 -2.57
N VAL A 139 0.81 -3.76 -2.19
CA VAL A 139 0.12 -4.96 -2.60
C VAL A 139 -1.26 -5.03 -1.94
N LYS A 140 -2.18 -4.10 -2.29
CA LYS A 140 -3.61 -4.44 -2.20
C LYS A 140 -3.77 -5.72 -3.01
N VAL A 141 -4.12 -6.83 -2.33
CA VAL A 141 -4.57 -8.12 -2.87
C VAL A 141 -4.03 -8.32 -4.27
N ALA A 142 -2.83 -8.91 -4.34
CA ALA A 142 -2.14 -9.33 -5.55
C ALA A 142 -3.09 -9.35 -6.75
N ASP A 143 -2.91 -8.42 -7.69
CA ASP A 143 -3.27 -8.77 -9.07
C ASP A 143 -2.63 -10.15 -9.26
N ASP A 144 -3.40 -11.23 -9.42
CA ASP A 144 -2.91 -12.63 -9.41
C ASP A 144 -1.71 -12.87 -10.35
N SER A 145 -1.50 -11.90 -11.25
CA SER A 145 -0.43 -11.81 -12.24
C SER A 145 0.88 -11.18 -11.73
N PHE A 146 0.93 -10.57 -10.55
CA PHE A 146 2.08 -9.83 -10.05
C PHE A 146 3.30 -10.74 -9.89
N GLU A 147 3.15 -11.85 -9.18
CA GLU A 147 4.21 -12.83 -8.98
C GLU A 147 4.68 -13.44 -10.30
N ASP A 148 3.77 -13.77 -11.21
CA ASP A 148 4.14 -14.32 -12.52
C ASP A 148 4.93 -13.31 -13.36
N ILE A 149 4.54 -12.03 -13.34
CA ILE A 149 5.25 -10.97 -14.08
C ILE A 149 6.63 -10.75 -13.46
N LEU A 150 6.72 -10.74 -12.13
CA LEU A 150 7.98 -10.59 -11.41
C LEU A 150 8.94 -11.73 -11.75
N ASN A 151 8.46 -12.97 -11.78
CA ASN A 151 9.24 -14.14 -12.19
C ASN A 151 9.71 -14.02 -13.65
N ALA A 152 8.85 -13.54 -14.55
CA ALA A 152 9.22 -13.33 -15.94
C ALA A 152 10.29 -12.24 -16.13
N ILE A 153 10.23 -11.16 -15.33
CA ILE A 153 11.26 -10.11 -15.32
C ILE A 153 12.59 -10.67 -14.83
N GLN A 154 12.60 -11.40 -13.71
CA GLN A 154 13.82 -11.97 -13.14
C GLN A 154 14.48 -13.00 -14.06
N SER A 155 13.68 -13.76 -14.80
CA SER A 155 14.17 -14.74 -15.77
C SER A 155 14.40 -14.15 -17.15
N CYS A 156 14.17 -12.84 -17.36
CA CYS A 156 14.23 -12.17 -18.65
C CYS A 156 13.49 -12.95 -19.74
N ARG A 157 12.23 -13.33 -19.45
CA ARG A 157 11.33 -14.09 -20.32
C ARG A 157 10.16 -13.24 -20.82
N ALA A 158 9.69 -13.53 -22.02
CA ALA A 158 8.52 -12.85 -22.56
C ALA A 158 7.25 -13.45 -21.96
N ILE A 159 6.21 -12.64 -21.80
CA ILE A 159 4.90 -13.04 -21.30
C ILE A 159 3.82 -12.81 -22.34
N SER A 160 2.85 -13.71 -22.38
CA SER A 160 1.63 -13.57 -23.17
C SER A 160 0.41 -13.46 -22.26
N PHE A 161 -0.47 -12.51 -22.54
CA PHE A 161 -1.66 -12.25 -21.71
C PHE A 161 -2.77 -11.61 -22.53
N SER A 162 -4.03 -11.86 -22.14
CA SER A 162 -5.19 -11.12 -22.64
C SER A 162 -5.30 -9.78 -21.89
N TYR A 163 -5.49 -8.70 -22.64
CA TYR A 163 -5.56 -7.34 -22.08
C TYR A 163 -6.82 -6.62 -22.55
N SER A 164 -7.54 -6.06 -21.59
CA SER A 164 -8.72 -5.21 -21.84
C SER A 164 -8.27 -3.75 -21.97
N ASP A 165 -8.43 -3.18 -23.16
CA ASP A 165 -8.11 -1.78 -23.41
C ASP A 165 -9.15 -0.82 -22.80
N ALA A 166 -8.85 0.49 -22.83
CA ALA A 166 -9.74 1.51 -22.28
C ALA A 166 -11.07 1.67 -23.06
N ARG A 167 -11.18 1.10 -24.26
CA ARG A 167 -12.35 1.15 -25.13
C ARG A 167 -13.21 -0.11 -25.01
N GLY A 168 -12.84 -1.03 -24.11
CA GLY A 168 -13.55 -2.29 -23.87
C GLY A 168 -13.16 -3.42 -24.83
N GLY A 169 -12.14 -3.22 -25.68
CA GLY A 169 -11.61 -4.26 -26.55
C GLY A 169 -10.66 -5.19 -25.79
N THR A 170 -10.86 -6.51 -25.90
CA THR A 170 -9.92 -7.50 -25.36
C THR A 170 -9.03 -8.01 -26.48
N SER A 171 -7.73 -8.09 -26.23
CA SER A 171 -6.80 -8.67 -27.20
C SER A 171 -5.59 -9.29 -26.52
N VAL A 172 -5.00 -10.31 -27.15
CA VAL A 172 -3.78 -10.94 -26.65
C VAL A 172 -2.58 -10.04 -26.95
N ARG A 173 -1.67 -9.95 -26.00
CA ARG A 173 -0.41 -9.20 -26.09
C ARG A 173 0.76 -10.09 -25.76
N LYS A 174 1.90 -9.78 -26.38
CA LYS A 174 3.20 -10.37 -26.09
C LYS A 174 4.16 -9.28 -25.64
N LEU A 175 4.74 -9.44 -24.46
CA LEU A 175 5.57 -8.43 -23.82
C LEU A 175 6.90 -9.05 -23.38
N GLN A 176 8.02 -8.43 -23.72
CA GLN A 176 9.25 -8.61 -22.97
C GLN A 176 9.15 -7.74 -21.71
N ALA A 177 8.86 -8.34 -20.56
CA ALA A 177 8.61 -7.60 -19.33
C ALA A 177 9.95 -7.09 -18.76
N TRP A 178 10.08 -5.77 -18.60
CA TRP A 178 11.33 -5.16 -18.15
C TRP A 178 11.24 -4.71 -16.69
N GLN A 179 10.13 -4.10 -16.29
CA GLN A 179 9.99 -3.56 -14.94
C GLN A 179 8.54 -3.51 -14.48
N LEU A 180 8.32 -3.83 -13.21
CA LEU A 180 7.10 -3.52 -12.47
C LEU A 180 7.27 -2.20 -11.75
N PHE A 181 6.28 -1.31 -11.84
CA PHE A 181 6.31 -0.04 -11.14
C PHE A 181 4.91 0.36 -10.68
N ASN A 182 4.86 1.17 -9.63
CA ASN A 182 3.63 1.80 -9.17
C ASN A 182 3.52 3.22 -9.74
N TRP A 183 2.33 3.59 -10.20
CA TRP A 183 2.02 4.94 -10.63
C TRP A 183 0.56 5.26 -10.32
N GLN A 184 0.29 6.35 -9.60
CA GLN A 184 -1.06 6.75 -9.18
C GLN A 184 -1.83 5.60 -8.46
N ASP A 185 -1.21 4.96 -7.47
CA ASP A 185 -1.75 3.84 -6.67
C ASP A 185 -2.12 2.59 -7.48
N ARG A 186 -1.50 2.39 -8.64
CA ARG A 186 -1.82 1.29 -9.56
C ARG A 186 -0.54 0.62 -10.05
N TRP A 187 -0.59 -0.70 -10.18
CA TRP A 187 0.52 -1.49 -10.69
C TRP A 187 0.52 -1.53 -12.22
N TYR A 188 1.71 -1.35 -12.77
CA TYR A 188 1.98 -1.44 -14.19
C TYR A 188 3.21 -2.30 -14.45
N VAL A 189 3.21 -2.97 -15.60
CA VAL A 189 4.39 -3.57 -16.20
C VAL A 189 4.79 -2.77 -17.43
N GLY A 190 6.05 -2.36 -17.48
CA GLY A 190 6.70 -1.75 -18.64
C GLY A 190 7.53 -2.79 -19.39
N GLY A 191 7.54 -2.71 -20.71
CA GLY A 191 8.34 -3.59 -21.55
C GLY A 191 8.20 -3.33 -23.04
N LEU A 192 8.88 -4.12 -23.87
CA LEU A 192 8.71 -4.10 -25.33
C LEU A 192 7.48 -4.93 -25.74
N ASP A 193 6.46 -4.26 -26.26
CA ASP A 193 5.30 -4.94 -26.87
C ASP A 193 5.74 -5.50 -28.22
N LEU A 194 5.83 -6.83 -28.31
CA LEU A 194 6.32 -7.53 -29.50
C LEU A 194 5.34 -7.47 -30.68
N ASP A 195 4.08 -7.12 -30.44
CA ASP A 195 3.10 -6.93 -31.51
C ASP A 195 3.19 -5.53 -32.12
N ARG A 196 3.76 -4.56 -31.39
CA ARG A 196 3.89 -3.15 -31.78
C ARG A 196 5.33 -2.69 -32.01
N ASP A 197 6.30 -3.50 -31.58
CA ASP A 197 7.73 -3.23 -31.64
C ASP A 197 8.11 -1.89 -30.99
N GLU A 198 7.48 -1.57 -29.85
CA GLU A 198 7.74 -0.34 -29.12
C GLU A 198 7.57 -0.52 -27.60
N PRO A 199 8.27 0.28 -26.76
CA PRO A 199 8.06 0.28 -25.32
C PRO A 199 6.63 0.68 -24.96
N ARG A 200 5.96 -0.16 -24.17
CA ARG A 200 4.59 0.07 -23.69
C ARG A 200 4.42 -0.28 -22.23
N VAL A 201 3.40 0.32 -21.65
CA VAL A 201 2.99 0.09 -20.25
C VAL A 201 1.60 -0.54 -20.21
N PHE A 202 1.44 -1.58 -19.39
CA PHE A 202 0.19 -2.30 -19.20
C PHE A 202 -0.20 -2.27 -17.73
N ARG A 203 -1.44 -1.90 -17.44
CA ARG A 203 -1.97 -1.89 -16.07
C ARG A 203 -2.34 -3.30 -15.66
N LEU A 204 -1.82 -3.81 -14.56
CA LEU A 204 -2.04 -5.20 -14.13
C LEU A 204 -3.54 -5.50 -13.94
N SER A 205 -4.28 -4.59 -13.30
CA SER A 205 -5.74 -4.71 -13.10
C SER A 205 -6.59 -4.74 -14.39
N ARG A 206 -5.99 -4.68 -15.59
CA ARG A 206 -6.67 -4.82 -16.90
C ARG A 206 -6.33 -6.14 -17.61
N PHE A 207 -5.58 -7.01 -16.95
CA PHE A 207 -5.30 -8.35 -17.45
C PHE A 207 -6.60 -9.17 -17.38
N ALA A 208 -7.03 -9.67 -18.53
CA ALA A 208 -8.19 -10.54 -18.67
C ALA A 208 -7.83 -12.04 -18.57
N SER A 209 -6.54 -12.35 -18.41
CA SER A 209 -6.03 -13.69 -18.15
C SER A 209 -4.75 -13.63 -17.34
N LYS A 210 -4.46 -14.71 -16.60
CA LYS A 210 -3.14 -14.91 -16.00
C LYS A 210 -2.05 -14.91 -17.09
N PRO A 211 -0.95 -14.15 -16.92
CA PRO A 211 0.13 -14.12 -17.90
C PRO A 211 0.83 -15.47 -17.96
N LYS A 212 1.32 -15.81 -19.15
CA LYS A 212 2.08 -17.04 -19.40
C LYS A 212 3.42 -16.71 -20.01
N GLU A 213 4.50 -17.13 -19.35
CA GLU A 213 5.84 -17.06 -19.90
C GLU A 213 5.97 -17.88 -21.18
N PHE A 214 6.73 -17.37 -22.14
CA PHE A 214 7.11 -18.08 -23.35
C PHE A 214 8.51 -17.67 -23.81
N GLY A 215 9.10 -18.52 -24.66
CA GLY A 215 10.50 -18.35 -25.08
C GLY A 215 11.52 -18.84 -24.04
N PRO A 216 12.81 -18.82 -24.38
CA PRO A 216 13.88 -19.22 -23.47
C PRO A 216 14.07 -18.20 -22.33
N PRO A 217 14.61 -18.60 -21.17
CA PRO A 217 15.12 -17.67 -20.16
C PRO A 217 16.29 -16.84 -20.71
N ASN A 218 16.47 -15.63 -20.20
CA ASN A 218 17.50 -14.68 -20.62
C ASN A 218 17.45 -14.38 -22.14
N ALA A 219 16.24 -14.24 -22.68
CA ALA A 219 16.03 -14.02 -24.11
C ALA A 219 16.33 -12.59 -24.57
N TYR A 220 16.42 -11.64 -23.64
CA TYR A 220 16.65 -10.23 -23.90
C TYR A 220 17.39 -9.57 -22.71
N GLU A 221 18.00 -8.43 -22.98
CA GLU A 221 18.55 -7.53 -21.97
C GLU A 221 17.68 -6.27 -21.90
N PRO A 222 17.02 -5.99 -20.77
CA PRO A 222 16.27 -4.76 -20.61
C PRO A 222 17.18 -3.52 -20.70
N PRO A 223 16.77 -2.47 -21.43
CA PRO A 223 17.45 -1.18 -21.37
C PRO A 223 17.40 -0.59 -19.95
N SER A 224 18.48 0.05 -19.52
CA SER A 224 18.66 0.57 -18.16
C SER A 224 18.11 1.99 -17.96
N ASP A 225 17.72 2.68 -19.03
CA ASP A 225 17.41 4.12 -19.07
C ASP A 225 15.96 4.44 -19.42
N VAL A 226 15.03 3.48 -19.25
CA VAL A 226 13.62 3.69 -19.58
C VAL A 226 12.84 4.33 -18.43
N GLU A 227 12.39 5.56 -18.67
CA GLU A 227 11.56 6.36 -17.76
C GLU A 227 10.06 5.97 -17.83
N TRP A 228 9.67 4.88 -17.17
CA TRP A 228 8.30 4.34 -17.26
C TRP A 228 7.19 5.29 -16.79
N LYS A 229 7.45 6.11 -15.76
CA LYS A 229 6.49 7.10 -15.27
C LYS A 229 6.15 8.15 -16.34
N ASN A 230 7.13 8.53 -17.15
CA ASN A 230 6.92 9.46 -18.27
C ASN A 230 6.07 8.81 -19.37
N ILE A 231 6.37 7.56 -19.73
CA ILE A 231 5.58 6.79 -20.70
C ILE A 231 4.13 6.61 -20.20
N ALA A 232 3.94 6.27 -18.93
CA ALA A 232 2.62 6.13 -18.31
C ALA A 232 1.84 7.45 -18.34
N THR A 233 2.48 8.56 -18.00
CA THR A 233 1.86 9.89 -18.04
C THR A 233 1.41 10.27 -19.45
N GLN A 234 2.22 9.96 -20.47
CA GLN A 234 1.90 10.22 -21.87
C GLN A 234 0.79 9.31 -22.40
N MET A 235 0.82 8.01 -22.07
CA MET A 235 -0.16 7.03 -22.55
C MET A 235 -1.52 7.14 -21.86
N PHE A 236 -1.53 7.48 -20.58
CA PHE A 236 -2.75 7.51 -19.77
C PHE A 236 -3.32 8.90 -19.54
N LYS A 237 -2.81 9.96 -20.22
CA LYS A 237 -3.25 11.37 -20.14
C LYS A 237 -4.51 11.54 -19.30
N THR A 238 -4.31 11.71 -18.00
CA THR A 238 -5.39 11.89 -17.04
C THR A 238 -5.87 13.33 -17.15
N GLY A 239 -7.08 13.50 -17.69
CA GLY A 239 -7.66 14.84 -17.89
C GLY A 239 -8.82 14.85 -18.86
N GLY A 240 -9.86 14.05 -18.61
CA GLY A 240 -11.12 14.16 -19.31
C GLY A 240 -12.27 14.01 -18.33
N THR A 241 -13.04 15.08 -18.14
CA THR A 241 -14.32 15.02 -17.42
C THR A 241 -15.27 14.13 -18.21
N HIS A 242 -15.62 12.97 -17.67
CA HIS A 242 -16.62 12.09 -18.28
C HIS A 242 -17.94 12.28 -17.53
N LYS A 243 -18.97 12.80 -18.24
CA LYS A 243 -20.34 12.83 -17.72
C LYS A 243 -20.91 11.40 -17.77
N ALA A 244 -21.42 10.93 -16.65
CA ALA A 244 -22.22 9.71 -16.57
C ALA A 244 -23.63 10.04 -16.10
N THR A 245 -24.63 9.36 -16.66
CA THR A 245 -26.04 9.49 -16.25
C THR A 245 -26.38 8.33 -15.33
N LEU A 246 -26.76 8.64 -14.08
CA LEU A 246 -27.19 7.67 -13.08
C LEU A 246 -28.72 7.60 -13.07
N ALA A 247 -29.29 6.40 -13.26
CA ALA A 247 -30.71 6.16 -13.04
C ALA A 247 -30.92 5.84 -11.55
N VAL A 248 -31.67 6.70 -10.85
CA VAL A 248 -32.02 6.50 -9.43
C VAL A 248 -33.47 6.06 -9.36
N SER A 249 -33.71 4.87 -8.79
CA SER A 249 -35.06 4.38 -8.48
C SER A 249 -35.59 5.11 -7.25
N LYS A 250 -36.80 5.70 -7.34
CA LYS A 250 -37.52 6.23 -6.18
C LYS A 250 -38.25 5.07 -5.51
N GLY A 251 -37.88 4.79 -4.26
CA GLY A 251 -38.71 3.99 -3.35
C GLY A 251 -39.97 4.74 -2.97
#